data_AF-A0A536XMX8-F1
#
_entry.id   AF-A0A536XMX8-F1
#
_cell.length_a   1.000
_cell.length_b   1.000
_cell.length_c   1.000
_cell.angle_alpha   90.00
_cell.angle_beta   90.00
_cell.angle_gamma   90.00
#
_symmetry.space_group_name_H-M   'P 1'
#
loop_
_entity.id
_entity.type
_entity.pdbx_description
1 polymer ?
#
loop_
_entity_poly.entity_id
_entity_poly.type
_entity_poly.pdbx_seq_one_letter_code
_entity_poly.pdbx_strand_id
1 'polypeptide(L)' 'GFEYVPVISDALPEDEWGGRTGFVHRAVVEDLSDLSGHQVYACGVPIMVDSARRDFIQKCRLPENEFFADSFTTAADKAP' A
#
# COMPACT_ATOMS: atom_id res chain seq x y z
N GLY A 1 1.35 2.26 -19.85
CA GLY A 1 0.15 1.41 -19.96
C GLY A 1 -0.55 1.38 -18.62
N PHE A 2 -1.63 0.62 -18.48
CA PHE A 2 -2.29 0.36 -17.20
C PHE A 2 -2.06 -1.11 -16.82
N GLU A 3 -1.76 -1.36 -15.54
CA GLU A 3 -1.59 -2.70 -14.99
C GLU A 3 -2.35 -2.79 -13.66
N TYR A 4 -3.03 -3.92 -13.44
CA TYR A 4 -3.73 -4.21 -12.20
C TYR A 4 -3.07 -5.42 -11.52
N VAL A 5 -2.53 -5.20 -10.32
CA VAL A 5 -1.83 -6.22 -9.54
C VAL A 5 -2.63 -6.53 -8.26
N PRO A 6 -3.47 -7.57 -8.24
CA PRO A 6 -4.18 -8.00 -7.04
C PRO A 6 -3.23 -8.66 -6.03
N VAL A 7 -3.43 -8.36 -4.74
CA VAL A 7 -2.64 -8.91 -3.64
C VAL A 7 -3.58 -9.39 -2.54
N ILE A 8 -3.46 -10.66 -2.13
CA ILE A 8 -4.24 -11.24 -1.04
C ILE A 8 -3.33 -11.45 0.18
N SER A 9 -3.62 -10.78 1.30
CA SER A 9 -2.73 -10.83 2.46
C SER A 9 -2.66 -12.18 3.14
N ASP A 10 -3.76 -12.92 3.14
CA ASP A 10 -3.91 -14.21 3.83
C ASP A 10 -4.64 -15.19 2.92
N ALA A 11 -3.98 -15.54 1.81
CA ALA A 11 -4.53 -16.53 0.87
C ALA A 11 -4.37 -17.93 1.45
N LEU A 12 -5.46 -18.69 1.49
CA LEU A 12 -5.50 -20.08 1.93
C LEU A 12 -5.31 -21.03 0.74
N PRO A 13 -4.86 -22.28 0.97
CA PRO A 13 -4.73 -23.26 -0.11
C PRO A 13 -6.02 -23.48 -0.91
N GLU A 14 -7.19 -23.46 -0.25
CA GLU A 14 -8.51 -23.61 -0.87
C GLU A 14 -8.94 -22.43 -1.74
N ASP A 15 -8.29 -21.26 -1.64
CA ASP A 15 -8.57 -20.11 -2.50
C ASP A 15 -8.03 -20.31 -3.93
N GLU A 16 -7.20 -21.33 -4.14
CA GLU A 16 -6.50 -21.63 -5.41
C GLU A 16 -5.79 -20.38 -6.00
N TRP A 17 -5.30 -19.50 -5.12
CA TRP A 17 -4.72 -18.22 -5.50
C TRP A 17 -3.31 -18.36 -6.06
N GLY A 18 -3.15 -18.10 -7.36
CA GLY A 18 -1.85 -18.09 -8.04
C GLY A 18 -1.16 -16.73 -8.12
N GLY A 19 -1.74 -15.68 -7.53
CA GLY A 19 -1.22 -14.31 -7.58
C GLY A 19 -0.34 -13.94 -6.39
N ARG A 20 -0.12 -12.63 -6.19
CA ARG A 20 0.71 -12.15 -5.07
C ARG A 20 0.04 -12.34 -3.73
N THR A 21 0.83 -12.69 -2.73
CA THR A 21 0.40 -12.78 -1.33
C THR A 21 1.11 -11.76 -0.44
N GLY A 22 0.55 -11.50 0.73
CA GLY A 22 1.08 -10.53 1.70
C GLY A 22 0.47 -9.13 1.57
N PHE A 23 1.12 -8.12 2.14
CA PHE A 23 0.56 -6.78 2.19
C PHE A 23 0.85 -5.97 0.91
N VAL A 24 -0.16 -5.27 0.40
CA VAL A 24 -0.07 -4.52 -0.87
C VAL A 24 1.11 -3.54 -0.92
N HIS A 25 1.44 -2.86 0.19
CA HIS A 25 2.58 -1.94 0.22
C HIS A 25 3.93 -2.66 0.01
N ARG A 26 4.06 -3.93 0.41
CA ARG A 26 5.28 -4.70 0.17
C ARG A 26 5.43 -5.11 -1.28
N ALA A 27 4.33 -5.50 -1.93
CA ALA A 27 4.32 -5.80 -3.36
C ALA A 27 4.84 -4.59 -4.17
N VAL A 28 4.39 -3.37 -3.82
CA VAL A 28 4.90 -2.14 -4.46
C VAL A 28 6.39 -1.93 -4.19
N VAL A 29 6.88 -2.14 -2.97
CA VAL A 29 8.32 -2.01 -2.63
C VAL A 29 9.18 -3.02 -3.40
N GLU A 30 8.68 -4.23 -3.61
CA GLU A 30 9.35 -5.30 -4.37
C GLU A 30 9.39 -4.99 -5.87
N ASP A 31 8.33 -4.38 -6.41
CA ASP A 31 8.21 -4.08 -7.84
C ASP A 31 8.86 -2.76 -8.26
N LEU A 32 8.82 -1.75 -7.38
CA LEU A 32 9.20 -0.38 -7.67
C LEU A 32 10.17 0.14 -6.61
N SER A 33 11.46 -0.11 -6.83
CA SER A 33 12.53 0.34 -5.94
C SER A 33 12.75 1.86 -5.94
N ASP A 34 12.19 2.59 -6.91
CA ASP A 34 12.29 4.05 -7.02
C ASP A 34 10.96 4.66 -7.49
N LEU A 35 10.35 5.45 -6.59
CA LEU A 35 9.10 6.17 -6.74
C LEU A 35 9.33 7.69 -6.85
N SER A 36 10.57 8.17 -7.01
CA SER A 36 10.88 9.61 -7.06
C SER A 36 10.19 10.37 -8.20
N GLY A 37 9.81 9.66 -9.27
CA GLY A 37 9.02 10.20 -10.39
C GLY A 37 7.53 9.86 -10.36
N HIS A 38 7.01 9.37 -9.24
CA HIS A 38 5.64 8.88 -9.11
C HIS A 38 4.82 9.70 -8.11
N GLN A 39 3.50 9.70 -8.32
CA GLN A 39 2.52 10.13 -7.33
C GLN A 39 1.79 8.89 -6.82
N VAL A 40 1.66 8.77 -5.50
CA VAL A 40 0.94 7.67 -4.87
C VAL A 40 -0.40 8.17 -4.34
N TYR A 41 -1.46 7.46 -4.71
CA TYR A 41 -2.81 7.65 -4.20
C TYR A 41 -3.21 6.40 -3.42
N ALA A 42 -3.37 6.52 -2.11
CA ALA A 42 -3.68 5.41 -1.21
C ALA A 42 -5.02 5.59 -0.51
N CYS A 43 -5.81 4.53 -0.41
CA CYS A 43 -7.11 4.57 0.25
C CYS A 43 -7.37 3.26 1.00
N GLY A 44 -7.80 3.33 2.26
CA GLY A 44 -8.08 2.15 3.08
C GLY A 44 -7.90 2.39 4.58
N VAL A 45 -7.76 1.31 5.35
CA VAL A 45 -7.62 1.40 6.81
C VAL A 45 -6.32 2.13 7.21
N PRO A 46 -6.32 2.86 8.34
CA PRO A 46 -5.19 3.75 8.71
C PRO A 46 -3.84 3.02 8.74
N ILE A 47 -3.80 1.84 9.35
CA ILE A 47 -2.56 1.06 9.46
C ILE A 47 -1.96 0.67 8.11
N MET A 48 -2.81 0.45 7.09
CA MET A 48 -2.36 0.14 5.74
C MET A 48 -1.76 1.38 5.08
N VAL A 49 -2.48 2.51 5.14
CA VAL A 49 -2.06 3.79 4.56
C VAL A 49 -0.76 4.28 5.19
N ASP A 50 -0.65 4.23 6.52
CA ASP A 50 0.53 4.66 7.26
C ASP A 50 1.75 3.77 6.96
N SER A 51 1.53 2.46 6.83
CA SER A 51 2.59 1.52 6.44
C SER A 51 3.08 1.78 5.02
N ALA A 52 2.17 2.02 4.08
CA ALA A 52 2.50 2.37 2.70
C ALA A 52 3.30 3.69 2.63
N ARG A 53 2.82 4.75 3.29
CA ARG A 53 3.50 6.05 3.32
C ARG A 53 4.93 5.92 3.81
N ARG A 54 5.11 5.31 4.97
CA ARG A 54 6.43 5.10 5.58
C ARG A 54 7.36 4.32 4.65
N ASP A 55 6.92 3.18 4.14
CA ASP A 55 7.77 2.32 3.31
C ASP A 55 8.12 2.96 1.97
N PHE A 56 7.19 3.66 1.33
CA PHE A 56 7.44 4.29 0.04
C PHE A 56 8.41 5.47 0.15
N ILE A 57 8.28 6.28 1.20
CA ILE A 57 9.20 7.40 1.45
C ILE A 57 10.59 6.86 1.84
N GLN A 58 10.64 5.93 2.80
CA GLN A 58 11.91 5.48 3.38
C GLN A 58 12.69 4.52 2.48
N LYS A 59 11.99 3.64 1.74
CA LYS A 59 12.61 2.56 0.96
C LYS A 59 12.60 2.84 -0.53
N CYS A 60 11.62 3.60 -1.02
CA CYS A 60 11.41 3.80 -2.46
C CYS A 60 11.59 5.25 -2.90
N ARG A 61 12.14 6.14 -2.08
CA ARG A 61 12.46 7.53 -2.45
C ARG A 61 11.26 8.37 -2.94
N LEU A 62 10.04 8.01 -2.52
CA LEU A 62 8.87 8.84 -2.79
C LEU A 62 9.02 10.19 -2.07
N PRO A 63 8.88 11.35 -2.75
CA PRO A 63 8.85 12.64 -2.08
C PRO A 63 7.63 12.72 -1.15
N GLU A 64 7.80 13.28 0.05
CA GLU A 64 6.74 13.25 1.07
C GLU A 64 5.43 13.92 0.63
N ASN A 65 5.55 14.95 -0.23
CA ASN A 65 4.44 15.71 -0.79
C ASN A 65 3.72 15.00 -1.95
N GLU A 66 4.23 13.86 -2.43
CA GLU A 66 3.66 13.08 -3.54
C GLU A 66 2.89 11.84 -3.04
N PHE A 67 2.62 11.74 -1.73
CA PHE A 67 1.74 10.71 -1.15
C PHE A 67 0.40 11.32 -0.71
N PHE A 68 -0.62 11.07 -1.51
CA PHE A 68 -2.00 11.48 -1.28
C PHE A 68 -2.80 10.33 -0.69
N ALA A 69 -3.62 10.60 0.33
CA ALA A 69 -4.36 9.54 0.99
C ALA A 69 -5.75 9.91 1.46
N ASP A 70 -6.64 8.95 1.37
CA ASP A 70 -7.95 8.94 2.02
C ASP A 70 -8.01 7.75 3.01
N SER A 71 -7.79 8.03 4.28
CA SER A 71 -7.75 7.01 5.33
C SER A 71 -9.13 6.83 5.94
N PHE A 72 -9.62 5.60 5.95
CA PHE A 72 -10.91 5.23 6.55
C PHE A 72 -10.80 5.23 8.07
N THR A 73 -10.97 6.38 8.71
CA THR A 73 -11.06 6.48 10.17
C THR A 73 -12.51 6.33 10.63
N THR A 74 -12.78 5.43 11.57
CA THR A 74 -14.06 5.40 12.28
C THR A 74 -14.07 6.43 13.41
N ALA A 75 -15.24 6.74 13.98
CA ALA A 75 -15.34 7.62 15.14
C ALA A 75 -14.62 7.06 16.38
N ALA A 76 -14.51 5.72 16.50
CA ALA A 76 -13.79 5.06 17.58
C ALA A 76 -12.27 5.23 17.45
N ASP A 77 -11.74 5.29 16.22
CA ASP A 77 -10.31 5.50 15.96
C ASP A 77 -9.83 6.92 16.27
N LYS A 78 -10.76 7.85 16.52
CA LYS A 78 -10.45 9.23 16.93
C LYS A 78 -10.36 9.41 18.45
N ALA A 79 -10.69 8.38 19.23
CA ALA A 79 -10.60 8.45 20.69
C ALA A 79 -9.12 8.34 21.13
N PRO A 80 -8.67 9.18 22.07
CA PRO A 80 -7.28 9.25 22.52
C PRO A 80 -6.80 8.04 23.31
#